data_AF-A0A956G0Z5-F1
#
_entry.id   AF-A0A956G0Z5-F1
#
_cell.length_a   1.000
_cell.length_b   1.000
_cell.length_c   1.000
_cell.angle_alpha   90.00
_cell.angle_beta   90.00
_cell.angle_gamma   90.00
#
_symmetry.space_group_name_H-M   'P 1'
#
loop_
_entity.id
_entity.type
_entity.pdbx_description
1 polymer ?
#
loop_
_entity_poly.entity_id
_entity_poly.type
_entity_poly.pdbx_seq_one_letter_code
_entity_poly.pdbx_strand_id
1 'polypeptide(L)'
;MSRRFTRALALCGALLGIAAPRPAAAWDPAVTHLGMVDAALRRSAVHLRWMAGSELTRGLFTPLTVDPERLTPGERRFLNRALLNASDATGSRPLGGPGTCPGEEAPTVSRRYCVDGERWQMGASSWIELGVLAELSPSAREVHHFVDPKDPTALTWSDPELPRWLLRLRLSRHNGAPLAGNINRTNFDGHGRTALAWLADDGDVLAPPRLYAHLERAYLEADPAARQHHLAMALVCLGALLHVAQDLSVPAHARADVSAFFAPLSGTAGDRGLPLQEVAKGRYGRRDLPLGTDAQAIGEARGKPLAGSLAGHLIGEEGDAEAGIARFTAARFFSESTVPAAAFIDAELDAEAAAAALLKDAQLDPVEKAGARLSPWPAERGYLLSAAGRPLAAFDTDDAGRVRPYIDSAVYNDQMRALLPRAVDTTRSLLDFVFPGWPAIDVDRGGERITFEVDKGILQPELLVVHQSAAGVRATKRKVSLRPGERNRIDKLPETAEGERVILVLRGKYASGDPLLWELTLPTVDDPKTIAAVPAPYEAPEASGPESAEGVEDDEDDDPLLPLEGLDFGDEHDEAAAEGDADESDADESDADESDAPADPAAAK
;
A
#
# COMPACT_ATOMS: atom_id res chain seq x y z
N MET A 1 -38.57 38.75 -14.14
CA MET A 1 -37.29 37.99 -14.19
C MET A 1 -37.61 36.59 -14.67
N SER A 2 -36.83 36.11 -15.64
CA SER A 2 -37.34 35.35 -16.78
C SER A 2 -37.13 33.85 -16.66
N ARG A 3 -38.06 33.04 -17.18
CA ARG A 3 -38.00 31.57 -17.38
C ARG A 3 -36.69 31.07 -18.00
N ARG A 4 -35.86 31.96 -18.59
CA ARG A 4 -34.49 31.66 -19.05
C ARG A 4 -33.49 31.42 -17.91
N PHE A 5 -33.66 32.08 -16.77
CA PHE A 5 -32.82 31.89 -15.59
C PHE A 5 -33.11 30.54 -14.91
N THR A 6 -34.38 30.16 -14.83
CA THR A 6 -34.81 28.87 -14.30
C THR A 6 -34.40 27.70 -15.20
N ARG A 7 -34.46 27.84 -16.54
CA ARG A 7 -33.95 26.83 -17.47
C ARG A 7 -32.41 26.70 -17.44
N ALA A 8 -31.68 27.78 -17.25
CA ALA A 8 -30.23 27.74 -17.08
C ALA A 8 -29.81 27.04 -15.76
N LEU A 9 -30.53 27.29 -14.67
CA LEU A 9 -30.32 26.61 -13.39
C LEU A 9 -30.69 25.12 -13.45
N ALA A 10 -31.78 24.75 -14.16
CA ALA A 10 -32.18 23.36 -14.34
C ALA A 10 -31.18 22.56 -15.22
N LEU A 11 -30.59 23.19 -16.25
CA LEU A 11 -29.54 22.55 -17.06
C LEU A 11 -28.23 22.36 -16.26
N CYS A 12 -27.89 23.31 -15.39
CA CYS A 12 -26.76 23.16 -14.47
C CYS A 12 -26.99 22.05 -13.43
N GLY A 13 -28.23 21.88 -12.95
CA GLY A 13 -28.60 20.79 -12.05
C GLY A 13 -28.53 19.41 -12.70
N ALA A 14 -28.98 19.26 -13.95
CA ALA A 14 -28.90 18.00 -14.70
C ALA A 14 -27.46 17.60 -15.07
N LEU A 15 -26.54 18.56 -15.22
CA LEU A 15 -25.11 18.31 -15.43
C LEU A 15 -24.33 17.99 -14.13
N LEU A 16 -24.96 18.10 -12.96
CA LEU A 16 -24.37 17.80 -11.65
C LEU A 16 -24.75 16.40 -11.12
N GLY A 17 -25.71 15.71 -11.75
CA GLY A 17 -26.05 14.30 -11.49
C GLY A 17 -25.01 13.30 -12.00
N ILE A 18 -23.74 13.69 -12.03
CA ILE A 18 -22.62 12.86 -12.46
C ILE A 18 -22.21 12.06 -11.24
N ALA A 19 -22.18 10.73 -11.37
CA ALA A 19 -21.73 9.81 -10.33
C ALA A 19 -20.51 10.37 -9.60
N ALA A 20 -20.51 10.25 -8.26
CA ALA A 20 -19.40 10.72 -7.45
C ALA A 20 -18.10 10.17 -8.06
N PRO A 21 -17.15 11.05 -8.41
CA PRO A 21 -15.94 10.63 -9.10
C PRO A 21 -15.24 9.59 -8.22
N ARG A 22 -14.90 8.44 -8.81
CA ARG A 22 -14.06 7.46 -8.14
C ARG A 22 -12.65 8.04 -8.09
N PRO A 23 -11.99 8.08 -6.92
CA PRO A 23 -10.61 8.52 -6.86
C PRO A 23 -9.79 7.66 -7.82
N ALA A 24 -8.83 8.30 -8.46
CA ALA A 24 -7.80 7.62 -9.20
C ALA A 24 -7.03 6.76 -8.17
N ALA A 25 -6.49 5.62 -8.61
CA ALA A 25 -5.55 4.88 -7.80
C ALA A 25 -4.68 4.04 -8.72
N ALA A 26 -3.40 3.88 -8.39
CA ALA A 26 -2.51 2.99 -9.14
C ALA A 26 -3.04 1.55 -9.12
N TRP A 27 -3.39 1.09 -7.92
CA TRP A 27 -4.07 -0.18 -7.67
C TRP A 27 -5.32 0.05 -6.83
N ASP A 28 -6.27 -0.88 -6.85
CA ASP A 28 -7.41 -0.77 -5.95
C ASP A 28 -6.92 -0.85 -4.49
N PRO A 29 -7.16 0.18 -3.66
CA PRO A 29 -6.58 0.27 -2.33
C PRO A 29 -7.14 -0.76 -1.36
N ALA A 30 -8.40 -1.17 -1.52
CA ALA A 30 -9.07 -2.13 -0.64
C ALA A 30 -8.86 -3.59 -1.08
N VAL A 31 -8.38 -3.79 -2.30
CA VAL A 31 -8.28 -5.10 -2.92
C VAL A 31 -6.82 -5.43 -3.25
N THR A 32 -6.27 -4.82 -4.30
CA THR A 32 -4.96 -5.18 -4.85
C THR A 32 -3.81 -4.71 -3.95
N HIS A 33 -3.87 -3.49 -3.41
CA HIS A 33 -2.86 -3.01 -2.45
C HIS A 33 -2.80 -3.88 -1.20
N LEU A 34 -3.96 -4.14 -0.58
CA LEU A 34 -4.00 -5.02 0.61
C LEU A 34 -3.53 -6.43 0.27
N GLY A 35 -3.84 -6.95 -0.92
CA GLY A 35 -3.31 -8.23 -1.39
C GLY A 35 -1.79 -8.24 -1.46
N MET A 36 -1.18 -7.17 -1.95
CA MET A 36 0.28 -7.02 -2.00
C MET A 36 0.89 -6.91 -0.61
N VAL A 37 0.25 -6.17 0.31
CA VAL A 37 0.68 -6.10 1.72
C VAL A 37 0.56 -7.46 2.42
N ASP A 38 -0.55 -8.16 2.27
CA ASP A 38 -0.74 -9.51 2.85
C ASP A 38 0.33 -10.48 2.35
N ALA A 39 0.61 -10.46 1.05
CA ALA A 39 1.66 -11.27 0.45
C ALA A 39 3.05 -10.90 0.98
N ALA A 40 3.36 -9.60 1.05
CA ALA A 40 4.63 -9.11 1.55
C ALA A 40 4.85 -9.45 3.02
N LEU A 41 3.82 -9.31 3.87
CA LEU A 41 3.87 -9.68 5.29
C LEU A 41 4.21 -11.16 5.47
N ARG A 42 3.59 -12.06 4.68
CA ARG A 42 3.90 -13.51 4.68
C ARG A 42 5.31 -13.86 4.19
N ARG A 43 5.87 -13.04 3.28
CA ARG A 43 7.20 -13.24 2.70
C ARG A 43 8.32 -12.63 3.55
N SER A 44 8.03 -11.54 4.27
CA SER A 44 8.98 -10.84 5.15
C SER A 44 9.32 -11.64 6.41
N ALA A 45 10.40 -11.24 7.09
CA ALA A 45 10.80 -11.82 8.38
C ALA A 45 10.10 -11.15 9.58
N VAL A 46 9.34 -10.07 9.37
CA VAL A 46 8.86 -9.19 10.46
C VAL A 46 8.04 -9.95 11.51
N HIS A 47 7.15 -10.86 11.08
CA HIS A 47 6.32 -11.64 12.00
C HIS A 47 7.16 -12.50 12.94
N LEU A 48 8.13 -13.23 12.39
CA LEU A 48 9.03 -14.11 13.14
C LEU A 48 9.96 -13.31 14.05
N ARG A 49 10.48 -12.17 13.55
CA ARG A 49 11.35 -11.25 14.31
C ARG A 49 10.64 -10.70 15.53
N TRP A 50 9.40 -10.27 15.37
CA TRP A 50 8.61 -9.78 16.50
C TRP A 50 8.26 -10.86 17.50
N MET A 51 7.87 -12.06 17.04
CA MET A 51 7.58 -13.16 17.97
C MET A 51 8.80 -13.59 18.80
N ALA A 52 10.00 -13.58 18.21
CA ALA A 52 11.20 -14.05 18.92
C ALA A 52 11.95 -12.94 19.67
N GLY A 53 11.86 -11.70 19.20
CA GLY A 53 12.71 -10.60 19.67
C GLY A 53 11.98 -9.47 20.39
N SER A 54 10.65 -9.37 20.29
CA SER A 54 9.89 -8.31 20.97
C SER A 54 8.83 -8.89 21.90
N GLU A 55 8.14 -8.01 22.62
CA GLU A 55 7.04 -8.38 23.51
C GLU A 55 5.75 -8.73 22.73
N LEU A 56 5.80 -8.69 21.39
CA LEU A 56 4.70 -8.98 20.50
C LEU A 56 4.59 -10.50 20.29
N THR A 57 4.14 -11.19 21.33
CA THR A 57 4.04 -12.67 21.36
C THR A 57 3.22 -13.29 20.23
N ARG A 58 2.35 -12.52 19.57
CA ARG A 58 1.56 -12.95 18.40
C ARG A 58 2.06 -12.35 17.07
N GLY A 59 3.25 -11.73 17.08
CA GLY A 59 3.83 -11.02 15.95
C GLY A 59 2.85 -10.00 15.36
N LEU A 60 2.64 -10.10 14.04
CA LEU A 60 1.68 -9.29 13.27
C LEU A 60 0.21 -9.37 13.71
N PHE A 61 -0.16 -10.35 14.54
CA PHE A 61 -1.52 -10.49 15.07
C PHE A 61 -1.65 -9.96 16.51
N THR A 62 -0.60 -9.33 17.03
CA THR A 62 -0.65 -8.71 18.35
C THR A 62 -1.64 -7.54 18.31
N PRO A 63 -2.64 -7.51 19.21
CA PRO A 63 -3.56 -6.39 19.29
C PRO A 63 -2.80 -5.15 19.80
N LEU A 64 -2.96 -4.04 19.08
CA LEU A 64 -2.38 -2.76 19.45
C LEU A 64 -3.51 -1.73 19.57
N THR A 65 -3.34 -0.82 20.52
CA THR A 65 -4.37 0.13 20.91
C THR A 65 -3.93 1.55 20.59
N VAL A 66 -4.77 2.31 19.87
CA VAL A 66 -4.61 3.76 19.68
C VAL A 66 -5.53 4.48 20.64
N ASP A 67 -4.92 5.26 21.52
CA ASP A 67 -5.59 6.23 22.38
C ASP A 67 -5.86 7.55 21.61
N PRO A 68 -7.12 7.94 21.35
CA PRO A 68 -7.44 9.17 20.62
C PRO A 68 -7.02 10.46 21.33
N GLU A 69 -6.87 10.43 22.67
CA GLU A 69 -6.47 11.62 23.44
C GLU A 69 -4.98 11.95 23.25
N ARG A 70 -4.19 10.98 22.81
CA ARG A 70 -2.75 11.14 22.53
C ARG A 70 -2.46 11.61 21.12
N LEU A 71 -3.46 11.58 20.22
CA LEU A 71 -3.30 12.03 18.86
C LEU A 71 -3.26 13.55 18.79
N THR A 72 -2.36 14.07 17.98
CA THR A 72 -2.44 15.46 17.55
C THR A 72 -3.75 15.69 16.77
N PRO A 73 -4.26 16.94 16.68
CA PRO A 73 -5.45 17.22 15.89
C PRO A 73 -5.33 16.80 14.42
N GLY A 74 -4.13 16.82 13.86
CA GLY A 74 -3.84 16.37 12.49
C GLY A 74 -4.02 14.87 12.35
N GLU A 75 -3.30 14.09 13.17
CA GLU A 75 -3.39 12.62 13.20
C GLU A 75 -4.82 12.15 13.48
N ARG A 76 -5.53 12.77 14.43
CA ARG A 76 -6.91 12.40 14.77
C ARG A 76 -7.88 12.60 13.61
N ARG A 77 -7.85 13.75 12.94
CA ARG A 77 -8.70 14.01 11.77
C ARG A 77 -8.42 13.02 10.65
N PHE A 78 -7.13 12.76 10.43
CA PHE A 78 -6.66 11.85 9.41
C PHE A 78 -7.13 10.41 9.69
N LEU A 79 -6.83 9.90 10.88
CA LEU A 79 -7.17 8.54 11.27
C LEU A 79 -8.68 8.31 11.27
N ASN A 80 -9.47 9.26 11.78
CA ASN A 80 -10.93 9.20 11.70
C ASN A 80 -11.43 9.07 10.26
N ARG A 81 -10.85 9.84 9.33
CA ARG A 81 -11.23 9.78 7.92
C ARG A 81 -10.87 8.43 7.30
N ALA A 82 -9.69 7.91 7.59
CA ALA A 82 -9.26 6.59 7.13
C ALA A 82 -10.18 5.48 7.65
N LEU A 83 -10.53 5.51 8.94
CA LEU A 83 -11.44 4.57 9.58
C LEU A 83 -12.86 4.61 8.99
N LEU A 84 -13.37 5.81 8.69
CA LEU A 84 -14.67 5.99 8.02
C LEU A 84 -14.68 5.45 6.59
N ASN A 85 -13.55 5.56 5.89
CA ASN A 85 -13.40 5.11 4.51
C ASN A 85 -13.06 3.61 4.40
N ALA A 86 -12.59 2.98 5.49
CA ALA A 86 -12.30 1.55 5.52
C ALA A 86 -13.61 0.73 5.47
N SER A 87 -13.72 -0.13 4.46
CA SER A 87 -14.87 -1.04 4.35
C SER A 87 -14.72 -2.22 5.32
N ASP A 88 -15.82 -2.81 5.75
CA ASP A 88 -15.80 -4.01 6.61
C ASP A 88 -14.99 -5.16 5.99
N ALA A 89 -15.02 -5.27 4.65
CA ALA A 89 -14.35 -6.32 3.91
C ALA A 89 -12.81 -6.21 3.95
N THR A 90 -12.25 -5.07 4.33
CA THR A 90 -10.79 -4.94 4.44
C THR A 90 -10.24 -5.55 5.71
N GLY A 91 -11.06 -5.76 6.75
CA GLY A 91 -10.59 -6.18 8.08
C GLY A 91 -9.90 -5.05 8.86
N SER A 92 -9.98 -3.81 8.38
CA SER A 92 -9.30 -2.64 8.97
C SER A 92 -10.23 -1.81 9.89
N ARG A 93 -11.36 -2.38 10.33
CA ARG A 93 -12.21 -1.75 11.34
C ARG A 93 -11.74 -2.11 12.75
N PRO A 94 -11.44 -1.12 13.61
CA PRO A 94 -11.04 -1.37 14.98
C PRO A 94 -12.21 -1.87 15.81
N LEU A 95 -11.88 -2.61 16.85
CA LEU A 95 -12.73 -2.78 18.01
C LEU A 95 -12.65 -1.52 18.88
N GLY A 96 -13.77 -1.13 19.47
CA GLY A 96 -13.87 0.10 20.27
C GLY A 96 -13.62 1.39 19.48
N GLY A 97 -13.48 2.49 20.22
CA GLY A 97 -13.25 3.82 19.66
C GLY A 97 -14.38 4.81 19.95
N PRO A 98 -14.16 6.12 19.71
CA PRO A 98 -15.12 7.14 20.07
C PRO A 98 -16.49 6.96 19.44
N GLY A 99 -17.51 6.83 20.29
CA GLY A 99 -18.91 6.65 19.86
C GLY A 99 -19.24 5.28 19.26
N THR A 100 -18.31 4.31 19.28
CA THR A 100 -18.57 2.95 18.78
C THR A 100 -19.03 1.99 19.87
N CYS A 101 -18.64 2.25 21.11
CA CYS A 101 -18.99 1.43 22.25
C CYS A 101 -20.42 1.74 22.70
N PRO A 102 -21.30 0.73 22.73
CA PRO A 102 -22.66 0.97 23.15
C PRO A 102 -22.69 1.27 24.66
N GLY A 103 -23.58 2.19 25.07
CA GLY A 103 -23.68 2.66 26.45
C GLY A 103 -23.96 1.55 27.46
N GLU A 104 -23.90 1.87 28.77
CA GLU A 104 -24.06 0.88 29.84
C GLU A 104 -25.37 0.07 29.77
N GLU A 105 -26.42 0.67 29.18
CA GLU A 105 -27.74 0.08 28.99
C GLU A 105 -27.81 -0.99 27.88
N ALA A 106 -26.78 -1.11 27.03
CA ALA A 106 -26.81 -2.02 25.91
C ALA A 106 -26.62 -3.49 26.33
N PRO A 107 -27.18 -4.45 25.56
CA PRO A 107 -27.00 -5.88 25.81
C PRO A 107 -25.52 -6.25 25.96
N THR A 108 -25.22 -7.16 26.91
CA THR A 108 -23.85 -7.60 27.21
C THR A 108 -23.12 -8.15 25.98
N VAL A 109 -23.85 -8.76 25.04
CA VAL A 109 -23.30 -9.24 23.77
C VAL A 109 -22.75 -8.11 22.90
N SER A 110 -23.43 -6.96 22.84
CA SER A 110 -23.01 -5.79 22.07
C SER A 110 -21.83 -5.07 22.74
N ARG A 111 -21.78 -5.08 24.08
CA ARG A 111 -20.65 -4.52 24.85
C ARG A 111 -19.38 -5.36 24.75
N ARG A 112 -19.47 -6.65 24.38
CA ARG A 112 -18.32 -7.56 24.26
C ARG A 112 -17.35 -7.17 23.15
N TYR A 113 -17.80 -6.39 22.17
CA TYR A 113 -16.98 -5.90 21.05
C TYR A 113 -16.33 -4.54 21.34
N CYS A 114 -16.62 -3.93 22.49
CA CYS A 114 -15.96 -2.72 22.95
C CYS A 114 -14.68 -3.10 23.71
N VAL A 115 -13.53 -2.63 23.23
CA VAL A 115 -12.28 -2.75 23.97
C VAL A 115 -11.99 -1.41 24.63
N ASP A 116 -12.12 -1.37 25.95
CA ASP A 116 -11.64 -0.26 26.80
C ASP A 116 -12.15 1.14 26.40
N GLY A 117 -13.48 1.27 26.27
CA GLY A 117 -14.17 2.55 26.06
C GLY A 117 -13.81 3.23 24.72
N GLU A 118 -13.23 4.42 24.79
CA GLU A 118 -12.99 5.30 23.64
C GLU A 118 -11.76 4.93 22.81
N ARG A 119 -11.05 3.83 23.13
CA ARG A 119 -9.82 3.43 22.45
C ARG A 119 -10.08 2.56 21.23
N TRP A 120 -9.31 2.75 20.16
CA TRP A 120 -9.34 1.86 19.01
C TRP A 120 -8.35 0.72 19.17
N GLN A 121 -8.76 -0.51 18.90
CA GLN A 121 -7.88 -1.67 18.91
C GLN A 121 -8.01 -2.51 17.63
N MET A 122 -6.89 -2.90 17.04
CA MET A 122 -6.83 -3.90 15.96
C MET A 122 -5.48 -4.62 15.98
N GLY A 123 -5.33 -5.67 15.16
CA GLY A 123 -4.05 -6.36 14.99
C GLY A 123 -3.00 -5.45 14.35
N ALA A 124 -1.72 -5.71 14.63
CA ALA A 124 -0.62 -4.93 14.06
C ALA A 124 -0.63 -4.91 12.52
N SER A 125 -0.93 -6.04 11.87
CA SER A 125 -1.15 -6.11 10.41
C SER A 125 -2.30 -5.22 9.95
N SER A 126 -3.43 -5.20 10.65
CA SER A 126 -4.57 -4.34 10.34
C SER A 126 -4.24 -2.84 10.45
N TRP A 127 -3.34 -2.43 11.36
CA TRP A 127 -2.85 -1.05 11.41
C TRP A 127 -2.01 -0.69 10.17
N ILE A 128 -1.22 -1.63 9.64
CA ILE A 128 -0.49 -1.45 8.37
C ILE A 128 -1.49 -1.31 7.21
N GLU A 129 -2.47 -2.20 7.12
CA GLU A 129 -3.52 -2.13 6.10
C GLU A 129 -4.30 -0.82 6.17
N LEU A 130 -4.65 -0.37 7.38
CA LEU A 130 -5.30 0.93 7.56
C LEU A 130 -4.42 2.05 7.02
N GLY A 131 -3.11 2.01 7.28
CA GLY A 131 -2.14 2.97 6.74
C GLY A 131 -2.16 3.06 5.21
N VAL A 132 -2.27 1.92 4.52
CA VAL A 132 -2.40 1.87 3.06
C VAL A 132 -3.66 2.61 2.59
N LEU A 133 -4.80 2.35 3.22
CA LEU A 133 -6.06 3.02 2.89
C LEU A 133 -6.02 4.52 3.24
N ALA A 134 -5.30 4.84 4.31
CA ALA A 134 -5.22 6.16 4.85
C ALA A 134 -4.39 7.09 3.94
N GLU A 135 -3.40 6.58 3.21
CA GLU A 135 -2.61 7.37 2.25
C GLU A 135 -3.47 8.01 1.15
N LEU A 136 -4.64 7.45 0.85
CA LEU A 136 -5.61 8.04 -0.10
C LEU A 136 -6.63 8.98 0.55
N SER A 137 -6.43 9.37 1.82
CA SER A 137 -7.37 10.18 2.60
C SER A 137 -6.72 11.45 3.16
N PRO A 138 -6.91 12.64 2.56
CA PRO A 138 -7.76 12.92 1.40
C PRO A 138 -7.16 12.43 0.08
N SER A 139 -8.00 12.23 -0.94
CA SER A 139 -7.54 11.76 -2.27
C SER A 139 -6.55 12.70 -2.95
N ALA A 140 -6.46 13.95 -2.50
CA ALA A 140 -5.44 14.90 -2.95
C ALA A 140 -4.00 14.43 -2.70
N ARG A 141 -3.76 13.49 -1.77
CA ARG A 141 -2.43 12.94 -1.49
C ARG A 141 -1.86 12.16 -2.68
N GLU A 142 -2.72 11.52 -3.47
CA GLU A 142 -2.33 10.68 -4.61
C GLU A 142 -1.52 11.44 -5.68
N VAL A 143 -1.73 12.76 -5.81
CA VAL A 143 -0.94 13.60 -6.73
C VAL A 143 0.54 13.66 -6.33
N HIS A 144 0.91 13.16 -5.17
CA HIS A 144 2.28 13.09 -4.71
C HIS A 144 2.94 11.74 -4.97
N HIS A 145 2.22 10.76 -5.56
CA HIS A 145 2.73 9.41 -5.77
C HIS A 145 3.43 9.23 -7.13
N PHE A 146 3.71 10.31 -7.84
CA PHE A 146 4.39 10.28 -9.13
C PHE A 146 5.88 10.60 -8.98
N VAL A 147 6.71 10.09 -9.88
CA VAL A 147 8.12 10.52 -10.02
C VAL A 147 8.33 11.17 -11.37
N ASP A 148 9.29 12.08 -11.46
CA ASP A 148 9.74 12.56 -12.77
C ASP A 148 10.60 11.46 -13.42
N PRO A 149 10.22 10.96 -14.62
CA PRO A 149 10.94 9.87 -15.27
C PRO A 149 12.35 10.25 -15.72
N LYS A 150 12.64 11.55 -15.92
CA LYS A 150 13.95 12.05 -16.33
C LYS A 150 14.86 12.27 -15.14
N ASP A 151 14.30 12.74 -14.03
CA ASP A 151 15.01 12.90 -12.76
C ASP A 151 14.13 12.45 -11.60
N PRO A 152 14.19 11.16 -11.21
CA PRO A 152 13.40 10.64 -10.10
C PRO A 152 13.70 11.29 -8.74
N THR A 153 14.78 12.07 -8.63
CA THR A 153 15.16 12.82 -7.42
C THR A 153 14.66 14.27 -7.41
N ALA A 154 14.03 14.72 -8.50
CA ALA A 154 13.43 16.04 -8.58
C ALA A 154 12.43 16.24 -7.45
N LEU A 155 12.30 17.47 -6.95
CA LEU A 155 11.34 17.79 -5.88
C LEU A 155 9.89 17.82 -6.37
N THR A 156 9.69 18.02 -7.68
CA THR A 156 8.39 18.17 -8.31
C THR A 156 8.34 17.39 -9.61
N TRP A 157 7.17 16.96 -10.01
CA TRP A 157 6.93 16.38 -11.33
C TRP A 157 5.96 17.24 -12.15
N SER A 158 5.84 16.94 -13.44
CA SER A 158 4.82 17.49 -14.33
C SER A 158 4.31 16.45 -15.31
N ASP A 159 3.01 16.50 -15.58
CA ASP A 159 2.41 15.66 -16.62
C ASP A 159 2.93 16.07 -18.01
N PRO A 160 3.38 15.11 -18.85
CA PRO A 160 3.94 15.42 -20.16
C PRO A 160 2.89 15.83 -21.20
N GLU A 161 1.62 15.45 -21.03
CA GLU A 161 0.56 15.57 -22.03
C GLU A 161 -0.39 16.74 -21.74
N LEU A 162 -0.72 16.96 -20.47
CA LEU A 162 -1.70 17.99 -20.09
C LEU A 162 -1.03 19.27 -19.61
N PRO A 163 -1.46 20.44 -20.12
CA PRO A 163 -1.04 21.70 -19.55
C PRO A 163 -1.55 21.82 -18.11
N ARG A 164 -0.71 22.37 -17.23
CA ARG A 164 -0.93 22.51 -15.77
C ARG A 164 -2.34 22.96 -15.37
N TRP A 165 -2.88 23.96 -16.07
CA TRP A 165 -4.20 24.52 -15.76
C TRP A 165 -5.34 23.52 -15.98
N LEU A 166 -5.22 22.66 -17.01
CA LEU A 166 -6.21 21.65 -17.37
C LEU A 166 -6.10 20.46 -16.43
N LEU A 167 -4.87 20.04 -16.10
CA LEU A 167 -4.62 19.01 -15.10
C LEU A 167 -5.24 19.38 -13.75
N ARG A 168 -5.03 20.62 -13.29
CA ARG A 168 -5.67 21.16 -12.08
C ARG A 168 -7.19 21.08 -12.12
N LEU A 169 -7.81 21.47 -13.23
CA LEU A 169 -9.26 21.43 -13.39
C LEU A 169 -9.78 19.98 -13.31
N ARG A 170 -9.10 19.05 -13.97
CA ARG A 170 -9.47 17.62 -13.97
C ARG A 170 -9.31 17.02 -12.59
N LEU A 171 -8.16 17.19 -11.94
CA LEU A 171 -7.90 16.66 -10.60
C LEU A 171 -8.85 17.25 -9.55
N SER A 172 -9.16 18.54 -9.61
CA SER A 172 -10.13 19.12 -8.67
C SER A 172 -11.52 18.54 -8.84
N ARG A 173 -11.96 18.32 -10.09
CA ARG A 173 -13.24 17.66 -10.35
C ARG A 173 -13.22 16.22 -9.85
N HIS A 174 -12.12 15.51 -10.12
CA HIS A 174 -11.92 14.10 -9.76
C HIS A 174 -11.86 13.89 -8.25
N ASN A 175 -11.20 14.77 -7.52
CA ASN A 175 -11.05 14.68 -6.07
C ASN A 175 -12.24 15.27 -5.29
N GLY A 176 -13.31 15.70 -5.98
CA GLY A 176 -14.43 16.40 -5.35
C GLY A 176 -14.02 17.70 -4.65
N ALA A 177 -12.90 18.30 -5.04
CA ALA A 177 -12.40 19.52 -4.43
C ALA A 177 -13.28 20.72 -4.85
N PRO A 178 -13.62 21.63 -3.93
CA PRO A 178 -14.49 22.75 -4.24
C PRO A 178 -13.85 23.66 -5.28
N LEU A 179 -14.66 24.17 -6.22
CA LEU A 179 -14.21 25.08 -7.28
C LEU A 179 -13.50 26.33 -6.73
N ALA A 180 -13.94 26.80 -5.55
CA ALA A 180 -13.31 27.90 -4.83
C ALA A 180 -11.81 27.67 -4.59
N GLY A 181 -11.41 26.42 -4.30
CA GLY A 181 -10.02 26.01 -4.11
C GLY A 181 -9.16 26.11 -5.38
N ASN A 182 -9.77 26.01 -6.56
CA ASN A 182 -9.05 26.22 -7.83
C ASN A 182 -8.85 27.71 -8.11
N ILE A 183 -9.84 28.52 -7.74
CA ILE A 183 -9.83 29.97 -7.99
C ILE A 183 -8.81 30.65 -7.10
N ASN A 184 -8.78 30.32 -5.80
CA ASN A 184 -7.85 30.90 -4.83
C ASN A 184 -6.45 30.23 -4.85
N ARG A 185 -6.23 29.22 -5.70
CA ARG A 185 -4.99 28.42 -5.79
C ARG A 185 -4.59 27.75 -4.47
N THR A 186 -5.56 27.40 -3.62
CA THR A 186 -5.29 26.58 -2.43
C THR A 186 -5.34 25.08 -2.75
N ASN A 187 -5.87 24.70 -3.92
CA ASN A 187 -5.77 23.35 -4.46
C ASN A 187 -4.46 23.14 -5.23
N PHE A 188 -4.22 21.90 -5.69
CA PHE A 188 -3.16 21.49 -6.61
C PHE A 188 -2.88 22.55 -7.70
N ASP A 189 -1.65 23.03 -7.81
CA ASP A 189 -1.27 24.13 -8.71
C ASP A 189 -0.90 23.69 -10.13
N GLY A 190 -0.98 22.38 -10.39
CA GLY A 190 -0.49 21.77 -11.62
C GLY A 190 0.80 20.96 -11.43
N HIS A 191 1.41 21.03 -10.24
CA HIS A 191 2.54 20.21 -9.82
C HIS A 191 2.27 19.49 -8.51
N GLY A 192 2.75 18.26 -8.42
CA GLY A 192 2.89 17.58 -7.16
C GLY A 192 4.36 17.56 -6.75
N ARG A 193 4.61 17.45 -5.45
CA ARG A 193 5.87 16.88 -4.97
C ARG A 193 6.03 15.50 -5.60
N THR A 194 7.26 15.11 -5.94
CA THR A 194 7.52 13.71 -6.30
C THR A 194 7.31 12.79 -5.11
N ALA A 195 7.11 11.50 -5.37
CA ALA A 195 6.97 10.49 -4.32
C ALA A 195 8.15 10.53 -3.33
N LEU A 196 9.38 10.71 -3.81
CA LEU A 196 10.55 10.84 -2.94
C LEU A 196 10.48 12.11 -2.09
N ALA A 197 10.14 13.25 -2.70
CA ALA A 197 10.01 14.50 -1.96
C ALA A 197 8.85 14.45 -0.95
N TRP A 198 7.76 13.74 -1.27
CA TRP A 198 6.61 13.55 -0.40
C TRP A 198 6.94 12.68 0.82
N LEU A 199 7.59 11.54 0.60
CA LEU A 199 8.06 10.66 1.66
C LEU A 199 9.15 11.30 2.54
N ALA A 200 9.83 12.34 2.05
CA ALA A 200 10.78 13.13 2.82
C ALA A 200 10.14 14.32 3.57
N ASP A 201 8.81 14.49 3.53
CA ASP A 201 8.14 15.64 4.15
C ASP A 201 7.95 15.48 5.66
N ASP A 202 8.77 16.18 6.46
CA ASP A 202 8.63 16.21 7.92
C ASP A 202 7.27 16.80 8.40
N GLY A 203 6.61 17.57 7.54
CA GLY A 203 5.30 18.15 7.78
C GLY A 203 4.14 17.18 7.61
N ASP A 204 4.34 16.09 6.86
CA ASP A 204 3.31 15.07 6.65
C ASP A 204 3.24 14.14 7.86
N VAL A 205 2.03 13.81 8.30
CA VAL A 205 1.77 12.98 9.49
C VAL A 205 2.01 11.49 9.24
N LEU A 206 2.13 11.07 7.98
CA LEU A 206 2.38 9.67 7.58
C LEU A 206 3.75 9.39 6.99
N ALA A 207 4.49 10.42 6.62
CA ALA A 207 5.78 10.25 5.98
C ALA A 207 6.78 9.52 6.91
N PRO A 208 7.79 8.83 6.35
CA PRO A 208 8.85 8.16 7.09
C PRO A 208 9.44 8.89 8.30
N PRO A 209 9.65 10.23 8.31
CA PRO A 209 10.09 10.93 9.52
C PRO A 209 9.17 10.69 10.73
N ARG A 210 7.84 10.65 10.52
CA ARG A 210 6.84 10.34 11.55
C ARG A 210 6.83 8.88 11.93
N LEU A 211 6.97 7.98 10.96
CA LEU A 211 7.16 6.55 11.21
C LEU A 211 8.28 6.32 12.24
N TYR A 212 9.47 6.87 11.99
CA TYR A 212 10.62 6.65 12.87
C TYR A 212 10.47 7.36 14.22
N ALA A 213 9.85 8.54 14.27
CA ALA A 213 9.55 9.22 15.53
C ALA A 213 8.58 8.39 16.40
N HIS A 214 7.54 7.80 15.79
CA HIS A 214 6.64 6.90 16.48
C HIS A 214 7.31 5.60 16.90
N LEU A 215 8.17 5.00 16.07
CA LEU A 215 8.94 3.81 16.45
C LEU A 215 9.88 4.06 17.64
N GLU A 216 10.59 5.20 17.66
CA GLU A 216 11.47 5.54 18.80
C GLU A 216 10.64 5.64 20.10
N ARG A 217 9.47 6.29 20.05
CA ARG A 217 8.56 6.38 21.20
C ARG A 217 7.97 5.03 21.58
N ALA A 218 7.62 4.20 20.60
CA ALA A 218 7.13 2.85 20.82
C ALA A 218 8.16 2.00 21.60
N TYR A 219 9.46 2.23 21.42
CA TYR A 219 10.51 1.51 22.13
C TYR A 219 10.91 2.15 23.46
N LEU A 220 10.76 3.46 23.63
CA LEU A 220 11.34 4.18 24.78
C LEU A 220 10.33 4.75 25.78
N GLU A 221 9.06 4.90 25.42
CA GLU A 221 8.06 5.44 26.34
C GLU A 221 7.90 4.56 27.59
N ALA A 222 7.82 5.20 28.75
CA ALA A 222 7.78 4.51 30.03
C ALA A 222 6.49 3.70 30.18
N ASP A 223 5.35 4.27 29.77
CA ASP A 223 4.02 3.68 29.88
C ASP A 223 3.74 2.65 28.77
N PRO A 224 3.37 1.40 29.09
CA PRO A 224 2.96 0.40 28.11
C PRO A 224 1.87 0.86 27.14
N ALA A 225 0.87 1.60 27.61
CA ALA A 225 -0.22 2.06 26.75
C ALA A 225 0.28 3.10 25.73
N ALA A 226 1.18 3.99 26.14
CA ALA A 226 1.85 4.93 25.25
C ALA A 226 2.66 4.21 24.16
N ARG A 227 3.39 3.14 24.53
CA ARG A 227 4.16 2.33 23.58
C ARG A 227 3.27 1.66 22.53
N GLN A 228 2.16 1.04 22.95
CA GLN A 228 1.21 0.43 22.02
C GLN A 228 0.61 1.45 21.05
N HIS A 229 0.22 2.62 21.57
CA HIS A 229 -0.31 3.71 20.74
C HIS A 229 0.71 4.14 19.68
N HIS A 230 1.97 4.35 20.08
CA HIS A 230 3.01 4.77 19.13
C HIS A 230 3.40 3.66 18.16
N LEU A 231 3.40 2.39 18.57
CA LEU A 231 3.64 1.29 17.64
C LEU A 231 2.51 1.21 16.60
N ALA A 232 1.24 1.33 17.01
CA ALA A 232 0.12 1.36 16.07
C ALA A 232 0.24 2.55 15.09
N MET A 233 0.55 3.75 15.56
CA MET A 233 0.75 4.92 14.69
C MET A 233 1.96 4.78 13.75
N ALA A 234 3.05 4.18 14.22
CA ALA A 234 4.18 3.82 13.34
C ALA A 234 3.71 2.87 12.23
N LEU A 235 2.90 1.86 12.54
CA LEU A 235 2.42 0.92 11.53
C LEU A 235 1.45 1.54 10.52
N VAL A 236 0.64 2.52 10.93
CA VAL A 236 -0.14 3.34 10.00
C VAL A 236 0.77 4.11 9.04
N CYS A 237 1.84 4.76 9.56
CA CYS A 237 2.82 5.46 8.70
C CYS A 237 3.56 4.49 7.76
N LEU A 238 3.86 3.27 8.23
CA LEU A 238 4.47 2.23 7.41
C LEU A 238 3.54 1.81 6.28
N GLY A 239 2.26 1.56 6.57
CA GLY A 239 1.27 1.24 5.55
C GLY A 239 1.19 2.29 4.44
N ALA A 240 1.22 3.57 4.84
CA ALA A 240 1.26 4.68 3.91
C ALA A 240 2.52 4.70 3.02
N LEU A 241 3.70 4.46 3.60
CA LEU A 241 4.93 4.28 2.83
C LEU A 241 4.83 3.12 1.83
N LEU A 242 4.29 1.97 2.25
CA LEU A 242 4.13 0.80 1.39
C LEU A 242 3.18 1.08 0.23
N HIS A 243 2.10 1.84 0.46
CA HIS A 243 1.18 2.28 -0.58
C HIS A 243 1.90 3.08 -1.68
N VAL A 244 2.66 4.12 -1.30
CA VAL A 244 3.41 4.94 -2.27
C VAL A 244 4.42 4.08 -3.06
N ALA A 245 5.12 3.16 -2.39
CA ALA A 245 6.05 2.25 -3.07
C ALA A 245 5.35 1.32 -4.08
N GLN A 246 4.16 0.85 -3.74
CA GLN A 246 3.32 0.02 -4.62
C GLN A 246 2.79 0.82 -5.81
N ASP A 247 2.41 2.07 -5.63
CA ASP A 247 1.98 2.96 -6.73
C ASP A 247 3.08 3.15 -7.76
N LEU A 248 4.34 3.24 -7.32
CA LEU A 248 5.49 3.37 -8.21
C LEU A 248 5.78 2.10 -9.05
N SER A 249 5.07 0.99 -8.82
CA SER A 249 5.06 -0.15 -9.73
C SER A 249 4.09 0.02 -10.91
N VAL A 250 3.27 1.07 -10.93
CA VAL A 250 2.35 1.36 -12.03
C VAL A 250 3.01 2.31 -13.03
N PRO A 251 3.00 1.99 -14.34
CA PRO A 251 3.64 2.82 -15.34
C PRO A 251 3.20 4.29 -15.33
N ALA A 252 1.92 4.56 -15.06
CA ALA A 252 1.39 5.92 -14.98
C ALA A 252 2.09 6.75 -13.88
N HIS A 253 2.25 6.20 -12.67
CA HIS A 253 2.95 6.85 -11.55
C HIS A 253 4.45 6.99 -11.81
N ALA A 254 5.07 5.92 -12.32
CA ALA A 254 6.50 5.89 -12.59
C ALA A 254 6.93 6.84 -13.73
N ARG A 255 5.98 7.24 -14.61
CA ARG A 255 6.24 8.09 -15.79
C ARG A 255 5.60 9.48 -15.70
N ALA A 256 5.10 9.88 -14.53
CA ALA A 256 4.38 11.14 -14.34
C ALA A 256 3.16 11.32 -15.28
N ASP A 257 2.52 10.22 -15.70
CA ASP A 257 1.35 10.25 -16.59
C ASP A 257 0.06 10.24 -15.78
N VAL A 258 -0.33 11.41 -15.27
CA VAL A 258 -1.61 11.57 -14.57
C VAL A 258 -2.77 11.49 -15.55
N SER A 259 -2.51 11.86 -16.81
CA SER A 259 -3.47 11.82 -17.90
C SER A 259 -4.11 10.44 -18.08
N ALA A 260 -3.35 9.37 -17.81
CA ALA A 260 -3.81 7.99 -17.78
C ALA A 260 -5.03 7.76 -16.86
N PHE A 261 -5.12 8.45 -15.72
CA PHE A 261 -6.24 8.33 -14.78
C PHE A 261 -7.56 8.92 -15.31
N PHE A 262 -7.47 9.68 -16.40
CA PHE A 262 -8.65 10.23 -17.07
C PHE A 262 -9.01 9.40 -18.32
N ALA A 263 -8.42 8.22 -18.50
CA ALA A 263 -8.81 7.30 -19.56
C ALA A 263 -10.26 6.83 -19.37
N PRO A 264 -11.04 6.66 -20.46
CA PRO A 264 -12.39 6.13 -20.36
C PRO A 264 -12.35 4.65 -19.99
N LEU A 265 -13.05 4.26 -18.93
CA LEU A 265 -13.23 2.86 -18.54
C LEU A 265 -14.41 2.22 -19.28
N SER A 266 -15.41 3.03 -19.67
CA SER A 266 -16.54 2.62 -20.50
C SER A 266 -16.99 3.75 -21.41
N GLY A 267 -18.02 3.50 -22.23
CA GLY A 267 -18.70 4.54 -23.02
C GLY A 267 -19.49 5.54 -22.17
N THR A 268 -19.64 5.30 -20.86
CA THR A 268 -20.41 6.15 -19.96
C THR A 268 -19.65 7.44 -19.65
N ALA A 269 -20.32 8.58 -19.82
CA ALA A 269 -19.71 9.88 -19.53
C ALA A 269 -19.35 10.00 -18.05
N GLY A 270 -18.07 10.28 -17.78
CA GLY A 270 -17.54 10.42 -16.41
C GLY A 270 -16.99 9.13 -15.81
N ASP A 271 -17.19 7.98 -16.45
CA ASP A 271 -16.57 6.72 -16.03
C ASP A 271 -15.11 6.68 -16.50
N ARG A 272 -14.24 7.26 -15.66
CA ARG A 272 -12.82 7.46 -15.91
C ARG A 272 -12.01 6.85 -14.78
N GLY A 273 -10.84 6.34 -15.11
CA GLY A 273 -9.89 5.76 -14.18
C GLY A 273 -8.75 5.10 -14.93
N LEU A 274 -7.92 4.35 -14.22
CA LEU A 274 -6.80 3.63 -14.80
C LEU A 274 -7.23 2.21 -15.22
N PRO A 275 -7.23 1.86 -16.52
CA PRO A 275 -7.69 0.53 -16.94
C PRO A 275 -6.84 -0.62 -16.36
N LEU A 276 -5.52 -0.42 -16.20
CA LEU A 276 -4.63 -1.39 -15.53
C LEU A 276 -5.18 -1.79 -14.14
N GLN A 277 -5.61 -0.80 -13.34
CA GLN A 277 -6.16 -1.00 -12.01
C GLN A 277 -7.40 -1.90 -12.05
N GLU A 278 -8.35 -1.61 -12.94
CA GLU A 278 -9.60 -2.37 -13.07
C GLU A 278 -9.36 -3.80 -13.53
N VAL A 279 -8.43 -4.01 -14.47
CA VAL A 279 -8.04 -5.37 -14.89
C VAL A 279 -7.39 -6.12 -13.72
N ALA A 280 -6.49 -5.47 -12.96
CA ALA A 280 -5.84 -6.10 -11.80
C ALA A 280 -6.86 -6.50 -10.73
N LYS A 281 -7.77 -5.58 -10.41
CA LYS A 281 -8.84 -5.78 -9.43
C LYS A 281 -9.75 -6.94 -9.83
N GLY A 282 -10.23 -6.95 -11.07
CA GLY A 282 -11.14 -7.99 -11.57
C GLY A 282 -10.46 -9.35 -11.73
N ARG A 283 -9.17 -9.38 -12.07
CA ARG A 283 -8.44 -10.62 -12.36
C ARG A 283 -7.82 -11.27 -11.13
N TYR A 284 -7.16 -10.49 -10.28
CA TYR A 284 -6.34 -11.01 -9.19
C TYR A 284 -6.93 -10.74 -7.81
N GLY A 285 -7.74 -9.67 -7.70
CA GLY A 285 -8.33 -9.29 -6.44
C GLY A 285 -7.29 -9.13 -5.31
N ARG A 286 -7.66 -9.54 -4.10
CA ARG A 286 -6.80 -9.50 -2.91
C ARG A 286 -5.92 -10.75 -2.76
N ARG A 287 -6.28 -11.88 -3.38
CA ARG A 287 -5.71 -13.20 -3.05
C ARG A 287 -4.95 -13.87 -4.19
N ASP A 288 -5.29 -13.57 -5.44
CA ASP A 288 -4.83 -14.34 -6.60
C ASP A 288 -3.71 -13.63 -7.37
N LEU A 289 -2.88 -12.84 -6.67
CA LEU A 289 -1.76 -12.12 -7.27
C LEU A 289 -0.75 -13.11 -7.93
N PRO A 290 -0.16 -12.76 -9.09
CA PRO A 290 0.67 -13.67 -9.88
C PRO A 290 2.11 -13.79 -9.37
N LEU A 291 2.31 -14.14 -8.09
CA LEU A 291 3.57 -13.91 -7.36
C LEU A 291 4.66 -14.99 -7.52
N GLY A 292 4.42 -16.03 -8.33
CA GLY A 292 5.27 -17.23 -8.36
C GLY A 292 5.24 -18.02 -7.05
N THR A 293 5.65 -19.29 -7.09
CA THR A 293 5.56 -20.22 -5.94
C THR A 293 6.92 -20.78 -5.50
N ASP A 294 8.03 -20.17 -5.89
CA ASP A 294 9.35 -20.63 -5.47
C ASP A 294 9.58 -20.32 -3.98
N ALA A 295 9.24 -21.29 -3.13
CA ALA A 295 9.39 -21.20 -1.69
C ALA A 295 10.86 -21.04 -1.27
N GLN A 296 11.81 -21.60 -2.04
CA GLN A 296 13.23 -21.48 -1.75
C GLN A 296 13.69 -20.04 -1.97
N ALA A 297 13.38 -19.44 -3.12
CA ALA A 297 13.70 -18.04 -3.39
C ALA A 297 13.08 -17.08 -2.35
N ILE A 298 11.82 -17.34 -1.95
CA ILE A 298 11.16 -16.58 -0.87
C ILE A 298 11.92 -16.73 0.45
N GLY A 299 12.32 -17.95 0.81
CA GLY A 299 13.11 -18.22 2.02
C GLY A 299 14.45 -17.49 1.99
N GLU A 300 15.18 -17.56 0.89
CA GLU A 300 16.49 -16.92 0.72
C GLU A 300 16.44 -15.40 0.78
N ALA A 301 15.36 -14.79 0.27
CA ALA A 301 15.14 -13.34 0.27
C ALA A 301 14.63 -12.81 1.62
N ARG A 302 13.90 -13.65 2.39
CA ARG A 302 13.27 -13.26 3.65
C ARG A 302 14.28 -12.63 4.61
N GLY A 303 13.94 -11.45 5.13
CA GLY A 303 14.76 -10.74 6.09
C GLY A 303 15.93 -9.96 5.49
N LYS A 304 16.16 -10.02 4.17
CA LYS A 304 17.22 -9.29 3.46
C LYS A 304 16.61 -8.18 2.61
N PRO A 305 16.80 -6.90 2.97
CA PRO A 305 16.33 -5.82 2.11
C PRO A 305 17.07 -5.83 0.76
N LEU A 306 16.36 -5.50 -0.32
CA LEU A 306 16.85 -5.31 -1.69
C LEU A 306 17.76 -4.08 -1.83
N ALA A 307 17.61 -3.10 -0.93
CA ALA A 307 18.42 -1.88 -0.92
C ALA A 307 18.77 -1.47 0.51
N GLY A 308 19.90 -0.78 0.67
CA GLY A 308 20.38 -0.23 1.94
C GLY A 308 19.78 1.13 2.31
N SER A 309 18.83 1.64 1.51
CA SER A 309 18.19 2.94 1.72
C SER A 309 16.73 2.95 1.29
N LEU A 310 15.93 3.86 1.86
CA LEU A 310 14.54 4.04 1.44
C LEU A 310 14.46 4.44 -0.04
N ALA A 311 15.26 5.42 -0.44
CA ALA A 311 15.33 5.88 -1.83
C ALA A 311 15.79 4.76 -2.77
N GLY A 312 16.72 3.91 -2.35
CA GLY A 312 17.21 2.76 -3.13
C GLY A 312 16.09 1.77 -3.50
N HIS A 313 15.12 1.54 -2.63
CA HIS A 313 13.95 0.70 -2.96
C HIS A 313 13.12 1.30 -4.09
N LEU A 314 13.02 2.63 -4.14
CA LEU A 314 12.18 3.35 -5.10
C LEU A 314 12.89 3.58 -6.43
N ILE A 315 14.15 4.00 -6.41
CA ILE A 315 14.88 4.44 -7.61
C ILE A 315 16.19 3.67 -7.86
N GLY A 316 16.58 2.75 -6.99
CA GLY A 316 17.85 2.00 -7.08
C GLY A 316 19.00 2.73 -6.40
N GLU A 317 20.06 2.00 -6.07
CA GLU A 317 21.29 2.57 -5.50
C GLU A 317 22.29 2.94 -6.60
N GLU A 318 23.17 3.89 -6.30
CA GLU A 318 24.22 4.29 -7.24
C GLU A 318 25.22 3.15 -7.44
N GLY A 319 25.42 2.74 -8.70
CA GLY A 319 26.34 1.66 -9.06
C GLY A 319 25.74 0.26 -8.96
N ASP A 320 24.51 0.11 -8.48
CA ASP A 320 23.82 -1.18 -8.47
C ASP A 320 23.13 -1.49 -9.80
N ALA A 321 23.20 -2.75 -10.21
CA ALA A 321 22.55 -3.21 -11.43
C ALA A 321 21.02 -3.33 -11.27
N GLU A 322 20.54 -3.45 -10.03
CA GLU A 322 19.11 -3.54 -9.75
C GLU A 322 18.47 -2.16 -9.68
N ALA A 323 17.61 -1.87 -10.65
CA ALA A 323 16.76 -0.70 -10.60
C ALA A 323 15.72 -0.82 -9.46
N GLY A 324 15.53 0.28 -8.72
CA GLY A 324 14.39 0.43 -7.82
C GLY A 324 13.06 0.43 -8.58
N ILE A 325 11.95 0.21 -7.87
CA ILE A 325 10.66 -0.10 -8.49
C ILE A 325 10.20 0.95 -9.51
N ALA A 326 10.40 2.24 -9.25
CA ALA A 326 10.00 3.31 -10.13
C ALA A 326 10.82 3.33 -11.43
N ARG A 327 12.16 3.24 -11.33
CA ARG A 327 13.03 3.20 -12.51
C ARG A 327 12.81 1.96 -13.34
N PHE A 328 12.69 0.79 -12.70
CA PHE A 328 12.36 -0.46 -13.36
C PHE A 328 11.06 -0.33 -14.17
N THR A 329 10.02 0.20 -13.55
CA THR A 329 8.70 0.35 -14.17
C THR A 329 8.74 1.34 -15.33
N ALA A 330 9.25 2.55 -15.09
CA ALA A 330 9.29 3.63 -16.07
C ALA A 330 10.11 3.28 -17.33
N ALA A 331 11.17 2.50 -17.16
CA ALA A 331 12.08 2.14 -18.23
C ALA A 331 11.57 0.97 -19.09
N ARG A 332 10.62 0.15 -18.61
CA ARG A 332 10.23 -1.11 -19.29
C ARG A 332 8.79 -1.15 -19.79
N PHE A 333 7.93 -0.27 -19.29
CA PHE A 333 6.50 -0.34 -19.57
C PHE A 333 5.96 1.04 -19.96
N PHE A 334 5.02 1.03 -20.90
CA PHE A 334 4.24 2.21 -21.26
C PHE A 334 3.03 2.36 -20.33
N SER A 335 2.59 3.59 -20.15
CA SER A 335 1.24 3.96 -19.70
C SER A 335 0.44 4.52 -20.88
N GLU A 336 -0.83 4.78 -20.66
CA GLU A 336 -1.84 5.13 -21.65
C GLU A 336 -1.43 6.32 -22.52
N SER A 337 -0.83 7.35 -21.93
CA SER A 337 -0.45 8.57 -22.64
C SER A 337 1.02 8.62 -22.98
N THR A 338 1.76 7.53 -22.75
CA THR A 338 3.20 7.50 -22.92
C THR A 338 3.69 6.42 -23.88
N VAL A 339 2.74 5.72 -24.53
CA VAL A 339 2.97 5.00 -25.80
C VAL A 339 3.42 5.98 -26.90
N PRO A 340 4.18 5.53 -27.92
CA PRO A 340 4.60 6.41 -29.00
C PRO A 340 3.43 7.07 -29.73
N ALA A 341 3.62 8.29 -30.24
CA ALA A 341 2.59 8.93 -31.07
C ALA A 341 2.36 8.14 -32.37
N ALA A 342 1.13 8.22 -32.91
CA ALA A 342 0.81 7.59 -34.19
C ALA A 342 1.71 8.13 -35.32
N ALA A 343 2.28 7.23 -36.12
CA ALA A 343 3.27 7.57 -37.14
C ALA A 343 3.01 6.85 -38.48
N PHE A 344 3.39 7.51 -39.58
CA PHE A 344 3.48 6.84 -40.88
C PHE A 344 4.71 5.94 -40.89
N ILE A 345 4.49 4.63 -40.95
CA ILE A 345 5.55 3.62 -41.03
C ILE A 345 5.48 2.99 -42.41
N ASP A 346 6.61 2.99 -43.11
CA ASP A 346 6.71 2.39 -44.44
C ASP A 346 6.51 0.87 -44.33
N ALA A 347 5.52 0.35 -45.06
CA ALA A 347 5.18 -1.07 -45.07
C ALA A 347 6.24 -1.95 -45.75
N GLU A 348 7.19 -1.35 -46.49
CA GLU A 348 8.34 -2.05 -47.06
C GLU A 348 9.46 -2.30 -46.03
N LEU A 349 9.43 -1.63 -44.87
CA LEU A 349 10.34 -1.93 -43.78
C LEU A 349 10.08 -3.34 -43.24
N ASP A 350 11.16 -4.02 -42.85
CA ASP A 350 11.02 -5.22 -42.03
C ASP A 350 10.44 -4.88 -40.65
N ALA A 351 10.00 -5.92 -39.93
CA ALA A 351 9.32 -5.79 -38.65
C ALA A 351 10.14 -5.06 -37.57
N GLU A 352 11.46 -5.21 -37.58
CA GLU A 352 12.37 -4.59 -36.60
C GLU A 352 12.62 -3.12 -36.94
N ALA A 353 12.87 -2.80 -38.21
CA ALA A 353 13.05 -1.43 -38.67
C ALA A 353 11.76 -0.61 -38.49
N ALA A 354 10.59 -1.20 -38.73
CA ALA A 354 9.30 -0.59 -38.47
C ALA A 354 9.08 -0.27 -36.98
N ALA A 355 9.41 -1.22 -36.09
CA ALA A 355 9.37 -0.99 -34.64
C ALA A 355 10.36 0.07 -34.18
N ALA A 356 11.59 0.07 -34.71
CA ALA A 356 12.60 1.08 -34.39
C ALA A 356 12.15 2.49 -34.82
N ALA A 357 11.49 2.62 -35.98
CA ALA A 357 10.91 3.88 -36.43
C ALA A 357 9.80 4.37 -35.49
N LEU A 358 8.92 3.47 -35.04
CA LEU A 358 7.85 3.79 -34.08
C LEU A 358 8.41 4.16 -32.69
N LEU A 359 9.49 3.50 -32.24
CA LEU A 359 10.09 3.67 -30.91
C LEU A 359 11.14 4.79 -30.82
N LYS A 360 11.37 5.55 -31.90
CA LYS A 360 12.48 6.52 -32.01
C LYS A 360 12.61 7.44 -30.80
N ASP A 361 11.50 8.02 -30.34
CA ASP A 361 11.46 8.98 -29.24
C ASP A 361 10.94 8.37 -27.93
N ALA A 362 10.77 7.04 -27.90
CA ALA A 362 10.25 6.34 -26.73
C ALA A 362 11.28 6.30 -25.59
N GLN A 363 10.84 6.74 -24.40
CA GLN A 363 11.60 6.68 -23.15
C GLN A 363 11.56 5.28 -22.53
N LEU A 364 12.05 4.28 -23.25
CA LEU A 364 12.30 2.94 -22.75
C LEU A 364 13.81 2.68 -22.62
N ASP A 365 14.16 1.75 -21.74
CA ASP A 365 15.48 1.14 -21.66
C ASP A 365 15.92 0.69 -23.06
N PRO A 366 17.16 1.00 -23.49
CA PRO A 366 17.71 0.48 -24.73
C PRO A 366 17.50 -1.02 -24.93
N VAL A 367 17.52 -1.84 -23.87
CA VAL A 367 17.31 -3.30 -24.00
C VAL A 367 15.90 -3.67 -24.47
N GLU A 368 14.89 -2.88 -24.12
CA GLU A 368 13.50 -3.12 -24.56
C GLU A 368 13.29 -2.70 -26.01
N LYS A 369 14.09 -1.74 -26.50
CA LYS A 369 14.06 -1.27 -27.89
C LYS A 369 14.89 -2.15 -28.82
N ALA A 370 16.02 -2.68 -28.34
CA ALA A 370 16.91 -3.52 -29.12
C ALA A 370 16.21 -4.83 -29.49
N GLY A 371 16.04 -5.08 -30.80
CA GLY A 371 15.34 -6.28 -31.31
C GLY A 371 13.83 -6.27 -31.11
N ALA A 372 13.24 -5.13 -30.75
CA ALA A 372 11.79 -4.96 -30.77
C ALA A 372 11.26 -5.08 -32.21
N ARG A 373 10.05 -5.62 -32.37
CA ARG A 373 9.44 -5.86 -33.68
C ARG A 373 7.93 -5.67 -33.67
N LEU A 374 7.37 -5.24 -34.79
CA LEU A 374 5.92 -5.30 -35.02
C LEU A 374 5.52 -6.71 -35.48
N SER A 375 4.47 -7.29 -34.89
CA SER A 375 4.03 -8.65 -35.24
C SER A 375 2.50 -8.81 -35.19
N PRO A 376 1.86 -9.29 -36.27
CA PRO A 376 2.42 -9.44 -37.62
C PRO A 376 2.82 -8.08 -38.24
N TRP A 377 3.74 -8.07 -39.20
CA TRP A 377 4.10 -6.88 -39.98
C TRP A 377 4.47 -7.25 -41.43
N PRO A 378 4.00 -6.49 -42.44
CA PRO A 378 3.00 -5.42 -42.34
C PRO A 378 1.60 -5.96 -42.01
N ALA A 379 0.82 -5.23 -41.20
CA ALA A 379 -0.55 -5.57 -40.86
C ALA A 379 -1.32 -4.34 -40.37
N GLU A 380 -2.64 -4.36 -40.48
CA GLU A 380 -3.49 -3.28 -39.95
C GLU A 380 -3.53 -3.28 -38.41
N ARG A 381 -3.28 -4.43 -37.78
CA ARG A 381 -3.30 -4.60 -36.33
C ARG A 381 -2.32 -5.67 -35.88
N GLY A 382 -1.80 -5.51 -34.67
CA GLY A 382 -0.88 -6.48 -34.08
C GLY A 382 -0.31 -5.96 -32.77
N TYR A 383 0.89 -6.43 -32.45
CA TYR A 383 1.62 -6.02 -31.25
C TYR A 383 3.02 -5.53 -31.59
N LEU A 384 3.44 -4.49 -30.88
CA LEU A 384 4.84 -4.16 -30.70
C LEU A 384 5.40 -5.07 -29.62
N LEU A 385 6.29 -5.99 -30.01
CA LEU A 385 6.91 -6.96 -29.12
C LEU A 385 8.35 -6.56 -28.82
N SER A 386 8.82 -6.79 -27.60
CA SER A 386 10.26 -6.75 -27.30
C SER A 386 10.97 -7.95 -27.94
N ALA A 387 12.31 -7.97 -27.90
CA ALA A 387 13.10 -9.11 -28.37
C ALA A 387 12.74 -10.43 -27.67
N ALA A 388 12.29 -10.38 -26.41
CA ALA A 388 11.83 -11.52 -25.64
C ALA A 388 10.41 -12.01 -26.02
N GLY A 389 9.75 -11.36 -27.00
CA GLY A 389 8.37 -11.65 -27.39
C GLY A 389 7.32 -11.07 -26.45
N ARG A 390 7.72 -10.18 -25.53
CA ARG A 390 6.83 -9.53 -24.57
C ARG A 390 6.07 -8.38 -25.23
N PRO A 391 4.73 -8.27 -25.09
CA PRO A 391 3.98 -7.16 -25.67
C PRO A 391 4.29 -5.84 -24.94
N LEU A 392 4.88 -4.89 -25.66
CA LEU A 392 5.10 -3.53 -25.19
C LEU A 392 3.86 -2.66 -25.37
N ALA A 393 3.19 -2.79 -26.52
CA ALA A 393 1.94 -2.13 -26.87
C ALA A 393 1.21 -2.94 -27.95
N ALA A 394 -0.11 -2.84 -28.02
CA ALA A 394 -0.87 -3.20 -29.21
C ALA A 394 -0.74 -2.08 -30.25
N PHE A 395 -1.03 -2.34 -31.52
CA PHE A 395 -1.17 -1.30 -32.53
C PHE A 395 -2.35 -1.57 -33.46
N ASP A 396 -2.92 -0.49 -34.00
CA ASP A 396 -3.79 -0.51 -35.17
C ASP A 396 -3.38 0.55 -36.19
N THR A 397 -4.03 0.57 -37.35
CA THR A 397 -3.87 1.61 -38.37
C THR A 397 -5.08 2.53 -38.30
N ASP A 398 -4.85 3.81 -38.06
CA ASP A 398 -5.93 4.80 -38.01
C ASP A 398 -6.47 5.17 -39.40
N ASP A 399 -7.53 5.97 -39.45
CA ASP A 399 -8.16 6.40 -40.71
C ASP A 399 -7.23 7.18 -41.64
N ALA A 400 -6.11 7.70 -41.12
CA ALA A 400 -5.10 8.40 -41.88
C ALA A 400 -3.98 7.46 -42.39
N GLY A 401 -4.04 6.16 -42.11
CA GLY A 401 -3.01 5.19 -42.48
C GLY A 401 -1.79 5.21 -41.56
N ARG A 402 -1.89 5.78 -40.36
CA ARG A 402 -0.78 5.81 -39.39
C ARG A 402 -0.87 4.62 -38.45
N VAL A 403 0.28 4.03 -38.13
CA VAL A 403 0.40 3.01 -37.09
C VAL A 403 0.25 3.70 -35.73
N ARG A 404 -0.81 3.36 -35.00
CA ARG A 404 -1.17 3.93 -33.71
C ARG A 404 -1.04 2.87 -32.61
N PRO A 405 -0.05 2.99 -31.71
CA PRO A 405 0.07 2.08 -30.58
C PRO A 405 -0.92 2.45 -29.46
N TYR A 406 -1.35 1.45 -28.69
CA TYR A 406 -2.20 1.58 -27.51
C TYR A 406 -1.98 0.40 -26.56
N ILE A 407 -2.56 0.48 -25.36
CA ILE A 407 -2.49 -0.59 -24.36
C ILE A 407 -3.83 -1.31 -24.32
N ASP A 408 -3.80 -2.63 -24.48
CA ASP A 408 -4.98 -3.50 -24.40
C ASP A 408 -4.86 -4.47 -23.20
N SER A 409 -5.87 -5.31 -23.02
CA SER A 409 -5.87 -6.30 -21.93
C SER A 409 -4.69 -7.28 -22.02
N ALA A 410 -4.19 -7.62 -23.20
CA ALA A 410 -3.04 -8.52 -23.34
C ALA A 410 -1.76 -7.86 -22.82
N VAL A 411 -1.53 -6.59 -23.17
CA VAL A 411 -0.42 -5.79 -22.65
C VAL A 411 -0.57 -5.59 -21.13
N TYR A 412 -1.74 -5.21 -20.62
CA TYR A 412 -1.96 -5.09 -19.17
C TYR A 412 -1.67 -6.39 -18.42
N ASN A 413 -2.10 -7.53 -18.95
CA ASN A 413 -1.83 -8.83 -18.33
C ASN A 413 -0.33 -9.15 -18.24
N ASP A 414 0.43 -8.81 -19.28
CA ASP A 414 1.88 -8.95 -19.27
C ASP A 414 2.54 -8.01 -18.26
N GLN A 415 2.16 -6.73 -18.26
CA GLN A 415 2.64 -5.73 -17.30
C GLN A 415 2.43 -6.22 -15.87
N MET A 416 1.23 -6.65 -15.50
CA MET A 416 0.93 -7.09 -14.13
C MET A 416 1.69 -8.35 -13.71
N ARG A 417 1.96 -9.29 -14.63
CA ARG A 417 2.79 -10.48 -14.34
C ARG A 417 4.21 -10.10 -13.96
N ALA A 418 4.75 -9.01 -14.50
CA ALA A 418 6.07 -8.52 -14.15
C ALA A 418 6.04 -7.58 -12.92
N LEU A 419 5.03 -6.71 -12.83
CA LEU A 419 4.99 -5.61 -11.86
C LEU A 419 4.50 -6.05 -10.48
N LEU A 420 3.46 -6.88 -10.40
CA LEU A 420 2.91 -7.30 -9.09
C LEU A 420 3.90 -8.08 -8.23
N PRO A 421 4.68 -9.05 -8.77
CA PRO A 421 5.72 -9.73 -8.00
C PRO A 421 6.79 -8.74 -7.49
N ARG A 422 7.27 -7.84 -8.35
CA ARG A 422 8.28 -6.85 -7.96
C ARG A 422 7.73 -5.88 -6.91
N ALA A 423 6.47 -5.44 -7.02
CA ALA A 423 5.82 -4.60 -6.03
C ALA A 423 5.72 -5.30 -4.66
N VAL A 424 5.36 -6.59 -4.64
CA VAL A 424 5.35 -7.40 -3.40
C VAL A 424 6.75 -7.56 -2.83
N ASP A 425 7.76 -7.83 -3.66
CA ASP A 425 9.13 -8.01 -3.20
C ASP A 425 9.73 -6.72 -2.65
N THR A 426 9.45 -5.56 -3.28
CA THR A 426 9.78 -4.22 -2.77
C THR A 426 9.04 -3.93 -1.46
N THR A 427 7.75 -4.25 -1.36
CA THR A 427 6.98 -4.08 -0.12
C THR A 427 7.56 -4.91 1.02
N ARG A 428 7.85 -6.20 0.76
CA ARG A 428 8.52 -7.12 1.70
C ARG A 428 9.89 -6.59 2.10
N SER A 429 10.62 -6.03 1.14
CA SER A 429 11.94 -5.46 1.36
C SER A 429 11.90 -4.28 2.31
N LEU A 430 10.94 -3.37 2.11
CA LEU A 430 10.73 -2.22 2.98
C LEU A 430 10.35 -2.65 4.41
N LEU A 431 9.51 -3.68 4.56
CA LEU A 431 9.22 -4.28 5.87
C LEU A 431 10.50 -4.80 6.54
N ASP A 432 11.34 -5.53 5.80
CA ASP A 432 12.60 -6.07 6.29
C ASP A 432 13.66 -4.98 6.54
N PHE A 433 13.58 -3.84 5.86
CA PHE A 433 14.45 -2.66 6.03
C PHE A 433 14.08 -1.84 7.27
N VAL A 434 12.78 -1.62 7.51
CA VAL A 434 12.26 -0.91 8.68
C VAL A 434 12.39 -1.75 9.95
N PHE A 435 12.17 -3.08 9.84
CA PHE A 435 12.32 -4.04 10.93
C PHE A 435 13.38 -5.10 10.62
N PRO A 436 14.65 -4.71 10.52
CA PRO A 436 15.73 -5.64 10.20
C PRO A 436 16.04 -6.57 11.37
N GLY A 437 16.82 -7.61 11.07
CA GLY A 437 17.22 -8.59 12.06
C GLY A 437 18.29 -8.03 12.99
N TRP A 438 18.23 -8.40 14.27
CA TRP A 438 19.34 -8.15 15.17
C TRP A 438 20.59 -8.93 14.73
N PRO A 439 21.79 -8.35 14.88
CA PRO A 439 23.03 -9.09 14.74
C PRO A 439 23.04 -10.22 15.77
N ALA A 440 23.78 -11.28 15.48
CA ALA A 440 23.97 -12.37 16.44
C ALA A 440 24.56 -11.79 17.74
N ILE A 441 23.92 -12.13 18.87
CA ILE A 441 24.36 -11.69 20.19
C ILE A 441 24.78 -12.90 21.01
N ASP A 442 26.00 -12.81 21.53
CA ASP A 442 26.49 -13.74 22.55
C ASP A 442 26.24 -13.13 23.93
N VAL A 443 25.42 -13.82 24.73
CA VAL A 443 25.12 -13.48 26.13
C VAL A 443 25.98 -14.36 27.03
N ASP A 444 26.76 -13.75 27.95
CA ASP A 444 27.59 -14.50 28.90
C ASP A 444 26.73 -15.24 29.94
N ARG A 445 27.30 -16.28 30.55
CA ARG A 445 26.67 -17.01 31.67
C ARG A 445 26.35 -16.04 32.80
N GLY A 446 25.07 -15.99 33.20
CA GLY A 446 24.56 -15.04 34.19
C GLY A 446 23.92 -13.79 33.60
N GLY A 447 23.95 -13.59 32.27
CA GLY A 447 23.22 -12.49 31.61
C GLY A 447 23.81 -11.09 31.85
N GLU A 448 24.97 -10.98 32.51
CA GLU A 448 25.56 -9.69 32.87
C GLU A 448 26.31 -8.99 31.74
N ARG A 449 26.64 -9.72 30.68
CA ARG A 449 27.43 -9.25 29.54
C ARG A 449 26.83 -9.71 28.23
N ILE A 450 26.80 -8.80 27.26
CA ILE A 450 26.51 -9.11 25.86
C ILE A 450 27.66 -8.68 24.95
N THR A 451 27.86 -9.43 23.87
CA THR A 451 28.76 -9.05 22.79
C THR A 451 28.09 -9.28 21.44
N PHE A 452 28.29 -8.33 20.52
CA PHE A 452 27.77 -8.40 19.15
C PHE A 452 28.56 -7.47 18.24
N GLU A 453 28.50 -7.71 16.93
CA GLU A 453 29.06 -6.84 15.91
C GLU A 453 27.98 -5.95 15.31
N VAL A 454 28.29 -4.68 15.09
CA VAL A 454 27.43 -3.75 14.35
C VAL A 454 28.01 -3.58 12.97
N ASP A 455 27.17 -3.63 11.94
CA ASP A 455 27.62 -3.44 10.55
C ASP A 455 28.37 -2.09 10.38
N LYS A 456 29.46 -2.11 9.61
CA LYS A 456 30.33 -0.96 9.37
C LYS A 456 29.62 0.22 8.67
N GLY A 457 28.54 -0.04 7.95
CA GLY A 457 27.72 0.94 7.26
C GLY A 457 26.74 1.68 8.16
N ILE A 458 26.58 1.27 9.43
CA ILE A 458 25.77 1.99 10.40
C ILE A 458 26.56 3.16 10.97
N LEU A 459 26.03 4.36 10.77
CA LEU A 459 26.58 5.61 11.28
C LEU A 459 26.04 5.90 12.68
N GLN A 460 26.94 6.35 13.56
CA GLN A 460 26.62 6.79 14.93
C GLN A 460 25.81 5.75 15.75
N PRO A 461 26.17 4.45 15.73
CA PRO A 461 25.40 3.46 16.46
C PRO A 461 25.48 3.68 17.97
N GLU A 462 24.33 3.69 18.62
CA GLU A 462 24.18 3.80 20.06
C GLU A 462 23.23 2.72 20.57
N LEU A 463 23.68 1.97 21.58
CA LEU A 463 22.84 1.03 22.31
C LEU A 463 22.23 1.70 23.53
N LEU A 464 20.92 1.62 23.66
CA LEU A 464 20.19 1.96 24.87
C LEU A 464 19.88 0.66 25.61
N VAL A 465 20.28 0.60 26.88
CA VAL A 465 19.91 -0.50 27.78
C VAL A 465 18.74 -0.02 28.63
N VAL A 466 17.58 -0.58 28.35
CA VAL A 466 16.30 -0.23 28.97
C VAL A 466 15.92 -1.34 29.93
N HIS A 467 15.59 -0.98 31.17
CA HIS A 467 15.00 -1.90 32.13
C HIS A 467 13.49 -1.72 32.10
N GLN A 468 12.76 -2.83 32.07
CA GLN A 468 11.32 -2.85 32.17
C GLN A 468 10.91 -3.56 33.45
N SER A 469 10.11 -2.89 34.29
CA SER A 469 9.54 -3.50 35.49
C SER A 469 8.47 -4.54 35.16
N ALA A 470 8.06 -5.35 36.14
CA ALA A 470 6.96 -6.30 35.99
C ALA A 470 5.62 -5.65 35.62
N ALA A 471 5.44 -4.35 35.94
CA ALA A 471 4.27 -3.57 35.51
C ALA A 471 4.38 -3.03 34.07
N GLY A 472 5.46 -3.38 33.36
CA GLY A 472 5.74 -2.91 32.00
C GLY A 472 6.34 -1.50 31.93
N VAL A 473 6.70 -0.88 33.06
CA VAL A 473 7.25 0.49 33.04
C VAL A 473 8.71 0.45 32.60
N ARG A 474 9.03 1.18 31.52
CA ARG A 474 10.39 1.26 30.98
C ARG A 474 11.18 2.44 31.54
N ALA A 475 12.46 2.23 31.76
CA ALA A 475 13.41 3.27 32.10
C ALA A 475 14.77 2.99 31.42
N THR A 476 15.29 3.97 30.68
CA THR A 476 16.65 3.88 30.12
C THR A 476 17.66 3.93 31.25
N LYS A 477 18.40 2.84 31.47
CA LYS A 477 19.43 2.74 32.51
C LYS A 477 20.81 3.16 32.01
N ARG A 478 21.09 2.93 30.73
CA ARG A 478 22.40 3.22 30.15
C ARG A 478 22.30 3.52 28.66
N LYS A 479 23.22 4.36 28.18
CA LYS A 479 23.48 4.61 26.76
C LYS A 479 24.94 4.27 26.47
N VAL A 480 25.20 3.58 25.36
CA VAL A 480 26.54 3.13 24.99
C VAL A 480 26.78 3.42 23.52
N SER A 481 27.74 4.30 23.21
CA SER A 481 28.23 4.47 21.85
C SER A 481 28.97 3.22 21.40
N LEU A 482 28.61 2.71 20.22
CA LEU A 482 29.20 1.51 19.64
C LEU A 482 30.21 1.88 18.54
N ARG A 483 31.09 0.95 18.23
CA ARG A 483 32.05 1.05 17.13
C ARG A 483 31.55 0.19 15.94
N PRO A 484 31.20 0.81 14.79
CA PRO A 484 30.81 0.06 13.60
C PRO A 484 31.94 -0.84 13.09
N GLY A 485 31.63 -2.03 12.59
CA GLY A 485 32.58 -3.02 12.08
C GLY A 485 33.47 -3.67 13.14
N GLU A 486 33.21 -3.40 14.43
CA GLU A 486 33.93 -4.01 15.54
C GLU A 486 32.98 -4.82 16.42
N ARG A 487 33.53 -5.84 17.09
CA ARG A 487 32.81 -6.57 18.13
C ARG A 487 32.70 -5.69 19.38
N ASN A 488 31.49 -5.24 19.67
CA ASN A 488 31.17 -4.42 20.82
C ASN A 488 30.90 -5.29 22.04
N ARG A 489 31.30 -4.84 23.22
CA ARG A 489 31.10 -5.51 24.50
C ARG A 489 30.41 -4.59 25.49
N ILE A 490 29.31 -5.06 26.06
CA ILE A 490 28.53 -4.33 27.06
C ILE A 490 28.47 -5.17 28.33
N ASP A 491 29.16 -4.72 29.37
CA ASP A 491 29.16 -5.34 30.71
C ASP A 491 28.14 -4.67 31.63
N LYS A 492 27.80 -5.32 32.75
CA LYS A 492 26.95 -4.79 33.82
C LYS A 492 25.53 -4.46 33.35
N LEU A 493 24.88 -5.43 32.70
CA LEU A 493 23.45 -5.33 32.42
C LEU A 493 22.66 -5.26 33.75
N PRO A 494 21.50 -4.57 33.78
CA PRO A 494 20.66 -4.51 34.97
C PRO A 494 20.26 -5.92 35.42
N GLU A 495 20.35 -6.19 36.71
CA GLU A 495 19.72 -7.36 37.31
C GLU A 495 18.20 -7.29 37.08
N THR A 496 17.56 -8.44 36.88
CA THR A 496 16.11 -8.54 36.66
C THR A 496 15.49 -9.44 37.70
N ALA A 497 14.42 -8.96 38.34
CA ALA A 497 13.56 -9.79 39.15
C ALA A 497 12.54 -10.55 38.28
N GLU A 498 11.75 -11.44 38.88
CA GLU A 498 10.66 -12.13 38.20
C GLU A 498 9.70 -11.11 37.54
N GLY A 499 9.36 -11.35 36.27
CA GLY A 499 8.53 -10.45 35.47
C GLY A 499 9.24 -9.19 34.92
N GLU A 500 10.44 -8.87 35.40
CA GLU A 500 11.24 -7.77 34.83
C GLU A 500 12.03 -8.22 33.60
N ARG A 501 12.42 -7.27 32.75
CA ARG A 501 13.13 -7.53 31.50
C ARG A 501 14.22 -6.49 31.24
N VAL A 502 15.27 -6.92 30.55
CA VAL A 502 16.23 -6.00 29.90
C VAL A 502 15.90 -5.95 28.41
N ILE A 503 15.73 -4.73 27.92
CA ILE A 503 15.42 -4.44 26.53
C ILE A 503 16.59 -3.64 25.97
N LEU A 504 17.09 -4.09 24.83
CA LEU A 504 18.11 -3.43 24.06
C LEU A 504 17.44 -2.65 22.95
N VAL A 505 17.76 -1.36 22.85
CA VAL A 505 17.34 -0.55 21.71
C VAL A 505 18.59 -0.05 20.99
N LEU A 506 18.86 -0.58 19.79
CA LEU A 506 19.92 -0.06 18.94
C LEU A 506 19.37 1.07 18.08
N ARG A 507 20.01 2.24 18.14
CA ARG A 507 19.71 3.34 17.24
C ARG A 507 20.94 3.81 16.48
N GLY A 508 20.73 4.37 15.30
CA GLY A 508 21.80 4.88 14.45
C GLY A 508 21.22 5.43 13.15
N LYS A 509 22.05 5.49 12.12
CA LYS A 509 21.60 5.80 10.75
C LYS A 509 22.27 4.85 9.77
N TYR A 510 21.58 4.49 8.72
CA TYR A 510 22.22 3.88 7.56
C TYR A 510 23.15 4.89 6.88
N ALA A 511 24.05 4.41 6.00
CA ALA A 511 24.94 5.26 5.22
C ALA A 511 24.18 6.31 4.37
N SER A 512 22.94 5.99 3.96
CA SER A 512 22.02 6.90 3.27
C SER A 512 21.49 8.04 4.14
N GLY A 513 21.65 7.97 5.46
CA GLY A 513 21.07 8.90 6.42
C GLY A 513 19.71 8.46 6.97
N ASP A 514 19.10 7.41 6.43
CA ASP A 514 17.85 6.84 6.93
C ASP A 514 18.01 6.39 8.40
N PRO A 515 17.06 6.69 9.31
CA PRO A 515 17.14 6.26 10.70
C PRO A 515 17.14 4.74 10.87
N LEU A 516 17.92 4.27 11.84
CA LEU A 516 17.96 2.88 12.28
C LEU A 516 17.39 2.79 13.70
N LEU A 517 16.40 1.92 13.93
CA LEU A 517 15.82 1.67 15.25
C LEU A 517 15.44 0.19 15.42
N TRP A 518 16.15 -0.55 16.28
CA TRP A 518 15.90 -1.96 16.56
C TRP A 518 15.63 -2.17 18.04
N GLU A 519 14.68 -3.04 18.36
CA GLU A 519 14.38 -3.46 19.73
C GLU A 519 14.62 -4.97 19.87
N LEU A 520 15.27 -5.38 20.95
CA LEU A 520 15.40 -6.78 21.36
C LEU A 520 15.14 -6.91 22.84
N THR A 521 14.22 -7.79 23.22
CA THR A 521 14.03 -8.22 24.60
C THR A 521 14.99 -9.37 24.89
N LEU A 522 15.86 -9.21 25.88
CA LEU A 522 16.74 -10.30 26.29
C LEU A 522 15.93 -11.40 27.00
N PRO A 523 16.26 -12.69 26.77
CA PRO A 523 15.66 -13.79 27.50
C PRO A 523 16.02 -13.70 28.99
N THR A 524 15.15 -14.24 29.84
CA THR A 524 15.44 -14.38 31.27
C THR A 524 16.60 -15.36 31.50
N VAL A 525 17.37 -15.13 32.57
CA VAL A 525 18.73 -15.67 32.82
C VAL A 525 18.84 -17.21 32.88
N ASP A 526 17.72 -17.93 33.00
CA ASP A 526 17.69 -19.38 33.20
C ASP A 526 18.11 -20.23 31.98
N ASP A 527 18.49 -19.61 30.85
CA ASP A 527 18.97 -20.33 29.66
C ASP A 527 20.04 -19.52 28.89
N PRO A 528 21.35 -19.68 29.20
CA PRO A 528 22.41 -18.98 28.48
C PRO A 528 22.49 -19.51 27.05
N LYS A 529 21.96 -18.72 26.12
CA LYS A 529 21.92 -19.03 24.69
C LYS A 529 22.54 -17.89 23.89
N THR A 530 23.30 -18.24 22.85
CA THR A 530 23.49 -17.34 21.71
C THR A 530 22.10 -17.03 21.17
N ILE A 531 21.72 -15.75 21.19
CA ILE A 531 20.50 -15.31 20.50
C ILE A 531 20.91 -15.23 19.03
N ALA A 532 20.58 -16.28 18.28
CA ALA A 532 20.76 -16.26 16.84
C ALA A 532 20.04 -15.02 16.28
N ALA A 533 20.58 -14.42 15.22
CA ALA A 533 19.82 -13.49 14.41
C ALA A 533 18.54 -14.22 14.00
N VAL A 534 17.41 -13.84 14.61
CA VAL A 534 16.13 -14.55 14.54
C VAL A 534 15.78 -14.94 13.10
N PRO A 535 15.41 -16.22 12.88
CA PRO A 535 16.32 -17.24 12.38
C PRO A 535 16.75 -17.00 10.92
N ALA A 536 17.78 -17.74 10.51
CA ALA A 536 18.02 -18.16 9.13
C ALA A 536 16.69 -18.59 8.43
N PRO A 537 16.61 -18.55 7.08
CA PRO A 537 15.42 -18.94 6.31
C PRO A 537 14.62 -20.06 6.97
N TYR A 538 13.30 -19.92 7.04
CA TYR A 538 12.42 -21.02 7.44
C TYR A 538 12.70 -22.19 6.49
N GLU A 539 13.44 -23.18 6.97
CA GLU A 539 13.45 -24.50 6.37
C GLU A 539 12.07 -25.07 6.67
N ALA A 540 11.23 -25.13 5.65
CA ALA A 540 10.00 -25.91 5.75
C ALA A 540 10.41 -27.30 6.27
N PRO A 541 9.69 -27.86 7.27
CA PRO A 541 9.95 -29.23 7.67
C PRO A 541 9.99 -30.08 6.41
N GLU A 542 11.04 -30.88 6.23
CA GLU A 542 11.12 -31.81 5.09
C GLU A 542 9.76 -32.48 5.00
N ALA A 543 9.09 -32.33 3.85
CA ALA A 543 7.78 -32.93 3.64
C ALA A 543 7.93 -34.37 4.08
N SER A 544 7.23 -34.75 5.16
CA SER A 544 7.33 -36.10 5.71
C SER A 544 7.07 -37.02 4.52
N GLY A 545 8.13 -37.71 4.08
CA GLY A 545 8.06 -38.60 2.94
C GLY A 545 6.84 -39.49 3.14
N PRO A 546 6.07 -39.80 2.09
CA PRO A 546 4.73 -40.37 2.19
C PRO A 546 4.76 -41.43 3.28
N GLU A 547 4.20 -41.08 4.43
CA GLU A 547 4.13 -41.98 5.57
C GLU A 547 3.35 -43.14 5.00
N SER A 548 4.01 -44.29 4.89
CA SER A 548 3.39 -45.48 4.38
C SER A 548 2.16 -45.65 5.23
N ALA A 549 0.98 -45.55 4.62
CA ALA A 549 -0.28 -45.83 5.27
C ALA A 549 -0.26 -47.32 5.62
N GLU A 550 0.43 -47.66 6.70
CA GLU A 550 0.33 -48.95 7.35
C GLU A 550 -1.02 -48.95 8.05
N GLY A 551 -1.99 -49.58 7.39
CA GLY A 551 -3.14 -50.25 8.00
C GLY A 551 -3.94 -49.40 8.98
N VAL A 552 -4.77 -48.49 8.47
CA VAL A 552 -6.04 -48.23 9.15
C VAL A 552 -6.92 -49.43 8.82
N GLU A 553 -7.10 -50.31 9.80
CA GLU A 553 -8.09 -51.38 9.74
C GLU A 553 -9.48 -50.72 9.61
N ASP A 554 -10.18 -51.07 8.53
CA ASP A 554 -11.57 -50.70 8.30
C ASP A 554 -12.45 -51.32 9.40
N ASP A 555 -12.74 -50.56 10.45
CA ASP A 555 -13.87 -50.83 11.34
C ASP A 555 -15.15 -50.35 10.64
N GLU A 556 -15.73 -51.26 9.83
CA GLU A 556 -17.09 -51.18 9.29
C GLU A 556 -18.11 -51.27 10.44
N ASP A 557 -18.47 -50.14 11.04
CA ASP A 557 -19.71 -50.03 11.82
C ASP A 557 -20.75 -49.20 11.04
N ASP A 558 -21.72 -49.94 10.50
CA ASP A 558 -22.94 -49.50 9.84
C ASP A 558 -23.76 -48.50 10.70
N ASP A 559 -23.81 -47.24 10.30
CA ASP A 559 -24.85 -46.30 10.73
C ASP A 559 -25.80 -45.99 9.54
N PRO A 560 -27.11 -46.28 9.65
CA PRO A 560 -28.04 -46.13 8.53
C PRO A 560 -28.36 -44.65 8.27
N LEU A 561 -28.00 -44.21 7.06
CA LEU A 561 -28.38 -42.93 6.47
C LEU A 561 -29.91 -42.80 6.38
N LEU A 562 -30.44 -41.68 6.91
CA LEU A 562 -31.82 -41.26 6.73
C LEU A 562 -32.09 -40.86 5.26
N PRO A 563 -33.27 -41.19 4.68
CA PRO A 563 -33.58 -40.84 3.31
C PRO A 563 -33.97 -39.35 3.18
N LEU A 564 -33.21 -38.61 2.38
CA LEU A 564 -33.59 -37.30 1.86
C LEU A 564 -34.40 -37.49 0.57
N GLU A 565 -35.70 -37.70 0.70
CA GLU A 565 -36.66 -37.54 -0.39
C GLU A 565 -37.41 -36.22 -0.20
N GLY A 566 -37.39 -35.35 -1.22
CA GLY A 566 -38.30 -34.21 -1.32
C GLY A 566 -37.63 -32.85 -1.50
N LEU A 567 -36.85 -32.66 -2.57
CA LEU A 567 -36.66 -31.33 -3.16
C LEU A 567 -36.94 -31.42 -4.66
N ASP A 568 -38.20 -31.13 -4.97
CA ASP A 568 -38.79 -30.90 -6.29
C ASP A 568 -38.25 -29.57 -6.83
N PHE A 569 -37.40 -29.65 -7.86
CA PHE A 569 -36.94 -28.47 -8.60
C PHE A 569 -37.82 -28.33 -9.84
N GLY A 570 -38.84 -27.49 -9.72
CA GLY A 570 -39.69 -27.11 -10.85
C GLY A 570 -38.90 -26.33 -11.89
N ASP A 571 -38.81 -26.92 -13.08
CA ASP A 571 -38.61 -26.23 -14.36
C ASP A 571 -39.84 -25.36 -14.66
N GLU A 572 -39.66 -24.05 -14.86
CA GLU A 572 -40.53 -23.22 -15.70
C GLU A 572 -39.93 -21.82 -15.85
N HIS A 573 -39.49 -21.46 -17.06
CA HIS A 573 -40.04 -20.32 -17.82
C HIS A 573 -39.20 -20.01 -19.07
N ASP A 574 -39.66 -20.56 -20.20
CA ASP A 574 -39.75 -19.80 -21.45
C ASP A 574 -41.01 -18.90 -21.36
N GLU A 575 -40.92 -17.62 -21.72
CA GLU A 575 -41.79 -17.00 -22.73
C GLU A 575 -41.44 -15.52 -22.98
N ALA A 576 -41.79 -15.09 -24.18
CA ALA A 576 -41.34 -13.88 -24.86
C ALA A 576 -42.33 -12.71 -24.76
N ALA A 577 -41.79 -11.52 -25.05
CA ALA A 577 -42.38 -10.36 -25.74
C ALA A 577 -43.72 -9.75 -25.26
N ALA A 578 -43.71 -8.43 -25.01
CA ALA A 578 -44.74 -7.51 -25.52
C ALA A 578 -44.32 -6.03 -25.39
N GLU A 579 -44.48 -5.29 -26.49
CA GLU A 579 -44.56 -3.83 -26.57
C GLU A 579 -45.82 -3.30 -25.86
N GLY A 580 -45.80 -2.05 -25.41
CA GLY A 580 -46.98 -1.37 -24.87
C GLY A 580 -46.75 0.11 -24.56
N ASP A 581 -47.12 0.97 -25.51
CA ASP A 581 -47.42 2.40 -25.33
C ASP A 581 -48.63 2.61 -24.40
N ALA A 582 -48.64 3.76 -23.70
CA ALA A 582 -49.75 4.48 -23.04
C ALA A 582 -49.30 5.02 -21.67
N ASP A 583 -49.72 6.16 -21.15
CA ASP A 583 -50.45 7.33 -21.62
C ASP A 583 -50.32 8.36 -20.47
N GLU A 584 -50.57 9.61 -20.78
CA GLU A 584 -50.63 10.75 -19.87
C GLU A 584 -51.58 10.51 -18.69
N SER A 585 -51.22 11.00 -17.50
CA SER A 585 -52.23 11.54 -16.58
C SER A 585 -51.63 12.56 -15.61
N ASP A 586 -52.30 13.70 -15.61
CA ASP A 586 -52.23 14.78 -14.65
C ASP A 586 -52.55 14.34 -13.23
N ALA A 587 -51.80 14.87 -12.27
CA ALA A 587 -52.27 15.21 -10.93
C ALA A 587 -51.20 16.10 -10.26
N ASP A 588 -51.50 16.95 -9.30
CA ASP A 588 -52.62 17.83 -8.98
C ASP A 588 -52.00 18.79 -7.94
N GLU A 589 -52.50 20.02 -7.86
CA GLU A 589 -52.02 21.03 -6.93
C GLU A 589 -52.35 20.64 -5.48
N SER A 590 -51.38 20.79 -4.56
CA SER A 590 -51.72 21.06 -3.16
C SER A 590 -50.64 21.87 -2.48
N ASP A 591 -51.03 23.10 -2.14
CA ASP A 591 -50.41 23.98 -1.17
C ASP A 591 -50.28 23.31 0.21
N ALA A 592 -49.13 23.49 0.86
CA ALA A 592 -49.07 23.54 2.32
C ALA A 592 -47.84 24.35 2.79
N ASP A 593 -48.20 25.26 3.67
CA ASP A 593 -47.50 26.36 4.32
C ASP A 593 -46.44 25.92 5.36
N GLU A 594 -45.83 26.95 5.95
CA GLU A 594 -45.12 26.99 7.23
C GLU A 594 -43.59 26.84 7.27
N SER A 595 -43.00 28.03 7.23
CA SER A 595 -41.78 28.52 7.88
C SER A 595 -41.36 27.80 9.17
N ASP A 596 -40.06 27.53 9.28
CA ASP A 596 -39.32 27.82 10.51
C ASP A 596 -37.83 28.10 10.22
N ALA A 597 -37.41 29.32 10.52
CA ALA A 597 -36.03 29.78 10.44
C ALA A 597 -35.40 29.75 11.84
N PRO A 598 -34.25 29.11 12.06
CA PRO A 598 -33.55 29.23 13.33
C PRO A 598 -32.73 30.52 13.41
N ALA A 599 -32.88 31.17 14.56
CA ALA A 599 -32.27 32.43 14.95
C ALA A 599 -30.75 32.32 15.19
N ASP A 600 -30.08 33.41 14.80
CA ASP A 600 -28.67 33.75 14.98
C ASP A 600 -28.39 34.20 16.43
N PRO A 601 -27.45 33.57 17.18
CA PRO A 601 -27.03 34.07 18.47
C PRO A 601 -25.66 34.78 18.42
N ALA A 602 -25.75 36.04 18.84
CA ALA A 602 -24.84 36.72 19.76
C ALA A 602 -23.59 37.42 19.19
N ALA A 603 -23.74 38.74 19.06
CA ALA A 603 -22.71 39.72 19.39
C ALA A 603 -22.89 40.24 20.82
N ALA A 604 -21.75 40.58 21.44
CA ALA A 604 -21.54 41.44 22.61
C ALA A 604 -21.67 40.83 24.03
N LYS A 605 -20.51 40.43 24.57
CA LYS A 605 -19.86 41.17 25.66
C LYS A 605 -18.36 41.24 25.43
#